data_AF-A0A429A585-F1
#
_entry.id   AF-A0A429A585-F1
#
_cell.length_a   1.000
_cell.length_b   1.000
_cell.length_c   1.000
_cell.angle_alpha   90.00
_cell.angle_beta   90.00
_cell.angle_gamma   90.00
#
_symmetry.space_group_name_H-M   'P 1'
#
loop_
_entity.id
_entity.type
_entity.pdbx_description
1 polymer ?
#
loop_
_entity_poly.entity_id
_entity_poly.type
_entity_poly.pdbx_seq_one_letter_code
_entity_poly.pdbx_strand_id
1 'polypeptide(L)'
;MTQPDEPYYVMYDGDFGLSGLAGRPTGARPPVPQGEAVGDEQVGVDARSLLESGLPEEMIRTLWLVADRGRFDPAGEGMTVRSWLTAWSEAFPPPPPKRPQHRKYISAITPDFFARPVLVEREMRDAVLAEIGAVEADLARAVPGVAEALRSAVAGAGADLGFRLLLRTLKVCSVRVGKARHDRYVELSDSFEYCYAVIDDGLEVDWPPLDTDRRDGTWNFGLSELASRFAVEWHDRTRLEVVRGTAGSDDVGQTPGTAAALLLEDVTRLHASPLSDDTLTTLWLAASDCGLRPDRFGGDVRQWLEQIAEVCRERLREVAPGHDPAPARARTAGADEVLGELRDLAPELASRTVQPHWQGVPGADAARALEQVVTLVDPDLGFRLFLRVLIALWMPLTAERYARFEALGERFGHGRYLVSEIDQFIQSDL
;
A
#
# COMPACT_ATOMS: atom_id res chain seq x y z
N MET A 1 15.15 1.32 24.53
CA MET A 1 13.78 1.38 23.98
C MET A 1 13.22 -0.03 24.02
N THR A 2 12.06 -0.24 24.63
CA THR A 2 11.33 -1.51 24.53
C THR A 2 10.34 -1.36 23.39
N GLN A 3 10.52 -2.15 22.32
CA GLN A 3 9.57 -2.24 21.22
C GLN A 3 8.17 -2.54 21.78
N PRO A 4 7.09 -1.93 21.24
CA PRO A 4 5.75 -2.22 21.72
C PRO A 4 5.41 -3.71 21.55
N ASP A 5 4.57 -4.25 22.43
CA ASP A 5 4.17 -5.67 22.36
C ASP A 5 3.45 -6.00 21.05
N GLU A 6 2.74 -5.02 20.48
CA GLU A 6 2.08 -5.09 19.17
C GLU A 6 2.69 -4.06 18.20
N PRO A 7 2.81 -4.39 16.90
CA PRO A 7 3.30 -3.45 15.88
C PRO A 7 2.45 -2.18 15.76
N TYR A 8 3.06 -1.04 15.44
CA TYR A 8 2.34 0.24 15.33
C TYR A 8 1.27 0.24 14.25
N TYR A 9 1.49 -0.43 13.11
CA TYR A 9 0.51 -0.54 12.04
C TYR A 9 -0.79 -1.27 12.43
N VAL A 10 -0.79 -2.04 13.54
CA VAL A 10 -2.00 -2.67 14.08
C VAL A 10 -2.80 -1.68 14.93
N MET A 11 -2.11 -0.75 15.59
CA MET A 11 -2.71 0.19 16.53
C MET A 11 -3.13 1.50 15.86
N TYR A 12 -2.46 1.90 14.78
CA TYR A 12 -2.62 3.22 14.18
C TYR A 12 -2.65 3.16 12.64
N ASP A 13 -3.67 3.80 12.06
CA ASP A 13 -3.86 3.91 10.60
C ASP A 13 -3.14 5.12 9.98
N GLY A 14 -2.42 5.93 10.76
CA GLY A 14 -1.76 7.16 10.32
C GLY A 14 -0.92 7.81 11.43
N ASP A 15 -0.64 9.12 11.32
CA ASP A 15 0.15 9.86 12.33
C ASP A 15 -0.41 9.66 13.75
N PHE A 16 0.46 9.31 14.71
CA PHE A 16 0.09 9.02 16.10
C PHE A 16 1.06 9.67 17.11
N GLY A 17 0.74 9.57 18.41
CA GLY A 17 1.54 10.20 19.47
C GLY A 17 1.58 11.72 19.34
N LEU A 18 2.70 12.37 19.66
CA LEU A 18 2.83 13.82 19.51
C LEU A 18 2.68 14.29 18.05
N SER A 19 3.08 13.47 17.07
CA SER A 19 2.86 13.75 15.64
C SER A 19 1.36 13.75 15.30
N GLY A 20 0.64 12.71 15.72
CA GLY A 20 -0.81 12.58 15.53
C GLY A 20 -1.60 13.67 16.26
N LEU A 21 -1.21 13.98 17.50
CA LEU A 21 -1.76 15.11 18.23
C LEU A 21 -1.55 16.39 17.43
N ALA A 22 -0.33 16.65 16.95
CA ALA A 22 0.01 17.80 16.10
C ALA A 22 -0.73 17.80 14.74
N GLY A 23 -1.30 16.68 14.30
CA GLY A 23 -2.19 16.56 13.14
C GLY A 23 -3.65 17.00 13.37
N ARG A 24 -4.15 16.95 14.61
CA ARG A 24 -5.57 17.17 14.91
C ARG A 24 -6.08 18.57 14.48
N PRO A 25 -7.37 18.72 14.12
CA PRO A 25 -8.00 20.01 13.87
C PRO A 25 -7.97 20.90 15.13
N THR A 26 -7.89 22.23 14.94
CA THR A 26 -7.68 23.23 16.01
C THR A 26 -8.75 23.19 17.12
N GLY A 27 -9.96 22.72 16.83
CA GLY A 27 -11.06 22.58 17.81
C GLY A 27 -11.15 21.22 18.52
N ALA A 28 -10.35 20.24 18.10
CA ALA A 28 -10.34 18.88 18.67
C ALA A 28 -9.18 18.67 19.65
N ARG A 29 -8.43 19.73 19.98
CA ARG A 29 -7.33 19.66 20.95
C ARG A 29 -7.72 20.28 22.27
N PRO A 30 -7.79 19.48 23.33
CA PRO A 30 -7.84 20.06 24.64
C PRO A 30 -6.42 20.54 25.03
N PRO A 31 -6.28 21.70 25.67
CA PRO A 31 -4.98 22.18 26.19
C PRO A 31 -4.40 21.26 27.26
N VAL A 32 -5.23 20.36 27.81
CA VAL A 32 -4.91 19.35 28.81
C VAL A 32 -5.51 18.01 28.35
N PRO A 33 -4.84 16.86 28.54
CA PRO A 33 -5.39 15.54 28.16
C PRO A 33 -6.78 15.29 28.75
N GLN A 34 -7.70 14.78 27.92
CA GLN A 34 -9.07 14.41 28.33
C GLN A 34 -9.32 12.89 28.32
N GLY A 35 -8.43 12.08 27.72
CA GLY A 35 -8.54 10.62 27.79
C GLY A 35 -9.47 9.96 26.77
N GLU A 36 -9.92 10.69 25.76
CA GLU A 36 -11.04 10.25 24.91
C GLU A 36 -10.63 9.83 23.49
N ALA A 37 -9.41 10.17 23.03
CA ALA A 37 -8.98 9.91 21.66
C ALA A 37 -7.99 8.74 21.57
N VAL A 38 -8.19 7.89 20.56
CA VAL A 38 -7.24 6.82 20.19
C VAL A 38 -5.86 7.44 19.91
N GLY A 39 -4.80 6.83 20.46
CA GLY A 39 -3.42 7.30 20.30
C GLY A 39 -2.95 8.31 21.35
N ASP A 40 -3.84 8.77 22.25
CA ASP A 40 -3.45 9.64 23.37
C ASP A 40 -2.46 8.95 24.33
N GLU A 41 -2.52 7.63 24.47
CA GLU A 41 -1.56 6.85 25.25
C GLU A 41 -0.12 7.00 24.73
N GLN A 42 0.05 7.05 23.41
CA GLN A 42 1.34 7.24 22.79
C GLN A 42 1.82 8.69 22.90
N VAL A 43 0.92 9.67 23.04
CA VAL A 43 1.30 11.05 23.40
C VAL A 43 1.97 11.06 24.76
N GLY A 44 1.45 10.32 25.74
CA GLY A 44 2.06 10.20 27.07
C GLY A 44 3.46 9.56 27.04
N VAL A 45 3.66 8.56 26.17
CA VAL A 45 4.98 7.92 25.95
C VAL A 45 5.98 8.90 25.33
N ASP A 46 5.56 9.62 24.29
CA ASP A 46 6.39 10.61 23.62
C ASP A 46 6.76 11.77 24.55
N ALA A 47 5.78 12.23 25.35
CA ALA A 47 5.96 13.27 26.35
C ALA A 47 7.01 12.88 27.41
N ARG A 48 6.93 11.65 27.96
CA ARG A 48 7.97 11.13 28.87
C ARG A 48 9.34 11.10 28.22
N SER A 49 9.41 10.60 26.99
CA SER A 49 10.68 10.49 26.25
C SER A 49 11.34 11.86 26.08
N LEU A 50 10.57 12.91 25.75
CA LEU A 50 11.09 14.28 25.68
C LEU A 50 11.45 14.85 27.05
N LEU A 51 10.68 14.58 28.11
CA LEU A 51 10.99 15.05 29.47
C LEU A 51 12.29 14.43 30.01
N GLU A 52 12.53 13.15 29.72
CA GLU A 52 13.71 12.38 30.13
C GLU A 52 14.96 12.67 29.28
N SER A 53 14.78 13.19 28.06
CA SER A 53 15.85 13.42 27.08
C SER A 53 16.93 14.44 27.47
N GLY A 54 16.67 15.26 28.50
CA GLY A 54 17.55 16.38 28.87
C GLY A 54 17.53 17.56 27.91
N LEU A 55 16.65 17.58 26.90
CA LEU A 55 16.57 18.66 25.93
C LEU A 55 16.20 20.01 26.60
N PRO A 56 16.82 21.13 26.16
CA PRO A 56 16.40 22.46 26.57
C PRO A 56 14.94 22.74 26.24
N GLU A 57 14.27 23.53 27.09
CA GLU A 57 12.85 23.86 26.92
C GLU A 57 12.55 24.50 25.55
N GLU A 58 13.40 25.43 25.10
CA GLU A 58 13.24 26.09 23.80
C GLU A 58 13.33 25.12 22.61
N MET A 59 14.12 24.04 22.72
CA MET A 59 14.19 23.02 21.66
C MET A 59 12.90 22.19 21.60
N ILE A 60 12.39 21.77 22.76
CA ILE A 60 11.11 21.05 22.85
C ILE A 60 9.97 21.92 22.32
N ARG A 61 9.95 23.20 22.72
CA ARG A 61 8.97 24.18 22.22
C ARG A 61 9.08 24.39 20.72
N THR A 62 10.30 24.50 20.18
CA THR A 62 10.53 24.62 18.73
C THR A 62 9.97 23.43 17.97
N LEU A 63 10.29 22.20 18.40
CA LEU A 63 9.78 20.98 17.78
C LEU A 63 8.24 20.93 17.77
N TRP A 64 7.63 21.27 18.91
CA TRP A 64 6.18 21.31 19.03
C TRP A 64 5.54 22.37 18.12
N LEU A 65 6.03 23.61 18.16
CA LEU A 65 5.49 24.70 17.35
C LEU A 65 5.58 24.38 15.87
N VAL A 66 6.70 23.79 15.42
CA VAL A 66 6.83 23.37 14.03
C VAL A 66 5.84 22.25 13.71
N ALA A 67 5.83 21.16 14.49
CA ALA A 67 4.94 20.03 14.27
C ALA A 67 3.46 20.45 14.21
N ASP A 68 3.08 21.47 14.98
CA ASP A 68 1.71 21.97 15.08
C ASP A 68 1.37 23.16 14.16
N ARG A 69 2.31 23.63 13.32
CA ARG A 69 2.12 24.87 12.54
C ARG A 69 1.84 26.09 13.43
N GLY A 70 2.37 26.11 14.66
CA GLY A 70 2.23 27.19 15.62
C GLY A 70 0.79 27.42 16.10
N ARG A 71 -0.13 26.47 15.89
CA ARG A 71 -1.54 26.63 16.26
C ARG A 71 -1.76 26.65 17.77
N PHE A 72 -0.93 25.92 18.51
CA PHE A 72 -0.93 25.90 19.97
C PHE A 72 0.48 26.13 20.51
N ASP A 73 0.64 27.15 21.34
CA ASP A 73 1.87 27.40 22.10
C ASP A 73 1.55 27.34 23.60
N PRO A 74 2.06 26.33 24.34
CA PRO A 74 1.89 26.27 25.80
C PRO A 74 2.26 27.59 26.50
N ALA A 75 3.32 28.27 26.04
CA ALA A 75 3.75 29.53 26.63
C ALA A 75 2.72 30.66 26.44
N GLY A 76 1.98 30.64 25.32
CA GLY A 76 0.88 31.57 25.05
C GLY A 76 -0.30 31.41 26.01
N GLU A 77 -0.48 30.20 26.57
CA GLU A 77 -1.52 29.86 27.55
C GLU A 77 -1.02 29.97 29.01
N GLY A 78 0.16 30.57 29.23
CA GLY A 78 0.72 30.77 30.56
C GLY A 78 1.31 29.52 31.22
N MET A 79 1.62 28.49 30.43
CA MET A 79 2.27 27.25 30.89
C MET A 79 3.61 27.01 30.18
N THR A 80 4.52 26.29 30.83
CA THR A 80 5.75 25.83 30.16
C THR A 80 5.44 24.63 29.26
N VAL A 81 6.22 24.43 28.19
CA VAL A 81 6.05 23.21 27.37
C VAL A 81 6.32 21.94 28.19
N ARG A 82 7.23 22.02 29.18
CA ARG A 82 7.50 20.92 30.11
C ARG A 82 6.31 20.61 31.01
N SER A 83 5.69 21.62 31.64
CA SER A 83 4.48 21.41 32.45
C SER A 83 3.32 20.83 31.63
N TRP A 84 3.20 21.25 30.37
CA TRP A 84 2.21 20.70 29.45
C TRP A 84 2.49 19.22 29.12
N LEU A 85 3.74 18.87 28.79
CA LEU A 85 4.14 17.47 28.57
C LEU A 85 4.00 16.63 29.85
N THR A 86 4.27 17.20 31.02
CA THR A 86 4.07 16.52 32.31
C THR A 86 2.60 16.12 32.47
N ALA A 87 1.66 17.04 32.20
CA ALA A 87 0.24 16.73 32.26
C ALA A 87 -0.16 15.56 31.35
N TRP A 88 0.36 15.52 30.11
CA TRP A 88 0.16 14.38 29.20
C TRP A 88 0.77 13.08 29.72
N SER A 89 1.99 13.13 30.25
CA SER A 89 2.66 11.94 30.80
C SER A 89 1.96 11.37 32.03
N GLU A 90 1.36 12.23 32.86
CA GLU A 90 0.65 11.84 34.08
C GLU A 90 -0.75 11.29 33.77
N ALA A 91 -1.44 11.87 32.79
CA ALA A 91 -2.75 11.39 32.35
C ALA A 91 -2.67 10.00 31.69
N PHE A 92 -1.56 9.68 31.04
CA PHE A 92 -1.32 8.40 30.36
C PHE A 92 -0.07 7.72 30.91
N PRO A 93 -0.12 7.17 32.15
CA PRO A 93 1.02 6.49 32.76
C PRO A 93 1.48 5.30 31.89
N PRO A 94 2.73 4.84 32.02
CA PRO A 94 3.22 3.71 31.25
C PRO A 94 2.31 2.50 31.53
N PRO A 95 1.86 1.78 30.48
CA PRO A 95 1.05 0.60 30.69
C PRO A 95 1.84 -0.41 31.55
N PRO A 96 1.19 -1.12 32.48
CA PRO A 96 1.86 -2.19 33.20
C PRO A 96 2.40 -3.20 32.18
N PRO A 97 3.58 -3.82 32.43
CA PRO A 97 4.14 -4.81 31.53
C PRO A 97 3.08 -5.90 31.30
N LYS A 98 2.54 -5.97 30.09
CA LYS A 98 1.54 -6.99 29.76
C LYS A 98 2.29 -8.31 29.70
N ARG A 99 1.72 -9.36 30.30
CA ARG A 99 2.20 -10.72 30.06
C ARG A 99 2.05 -10.99 28.56
N PRO A 100 3.05 -11.60 27.89
CA PRO A 100 2.95 -11.92 26.48
C PRO A 100 1.70 -12.77 26.27
N GLN A 101 0.64 -12.15 25.76
CA GLN A 101 -0.53 -12.89 25.31
C GLN A 101 -0.14 -13.45 23.95
N HIS A 102 0.04 -14.77 23.88
CA HIS A 102 0.03 -15.51 22.62
C HIS A 102 -1.36 -15.40 21.99
N ARG A 103 -1.75 -14.21 21.53
CA ARG A 103 -2.80 -14.08 20.54
C ARG A 103 -2.10 -14.13 19.20
N LYS A 104 -2.32 -15.23 18.48
CA LYS A 104 -2.08 -15.32 17.04
C LYS A 104 -2.96 -14.28 16.36
N TYR A 105 -2.47 -13.05 16.26
CA TYR A 105 -3.10 -12.05 15.40
C TYR A 105 -2.57 -12.33 13.99
N ILE A 106 -3.38 -13.04 13.23
CA ILE A 106 -3.15 -13.25 11.80
C ILE A 106 -3.52 -11.92 11.14
N SER A 107 -2.52 -11.07 10.90
CA SER A 107 -2.67 -9.95 9.99
C SER A 107 -2.97 -10.54 8.61
N ALA A 108 -4.11 -10.17 8.01
CA ALA A 108 -4.45 -10.56 6.64
C ALA A 108 -3.48 -9.95 5.59
N ILE A 109 -2.64 -9.00 6.01
CA ILE A 109 -1.71 -8.24 5.15
C ILE A 109 -0.26 -8.74 5.32
N THR A 110 0.03 -9.41 6.44
CA THR A 110 1.34 -10.00 6.74
C THR A 110 1.10 -11.36 7.39
N PRO A 111 0.99 -12.45 6.59
CA PRO A 111 0.96 -13.78 7.16
C PRO A 111 2.22 -14.02 8.02
N ASP A 112 2.12 -14.93 8.99
CA ASP A 112 3.06 -15.28 10.08
C ASP A 112 4.54 -15.59 9.69
N PHE A 113 5.00 -15.21 8.50
CA PHE A 113 6.30 -15.56 7.92
C PHE A 113 7.48 -14.67 8.35
N PHE A 114 7.26 -13.49 8.93
CA PHE A 114 8.36 -12.56 9.24
C PHE A 114 8.60 -12.44 10.75
N ALA A 115 9.79 -12.84 11.19
CA ALA A 115 10.26 -12.52 12.54
C ALA A 115 10.32 -10.99 12.69
N ARG A 116 9.77 -10.45 13.79
CA ARG A 116 9.83 -9.01 14.07
C ARG A 116 11.28 -8.54 14.02
N PRO A 117 11.59 -7.41 13.35
CA PRO A 117 12.95 -6.88 13.29
C PRO A 117 13.50 -6.65 14.69
N VAL A 118 14.75 -7.07 14.93
CA VAL A 118 15.45 -6.71 16.17
C VAL A 118 15.96 -5.29 16.03
N LEU A 119 15.33 -4.37 16.75
CA LEU A 119 15.70 -2.95 16.75
C LEU A 119 17.03 -2.72 17.51
N VAL A 120 18.10 -2.45 16.76
CA VAL A 120 19.35 -1.95 17.34
C VAL A 120 19.28 -0.43 17.42
N GLU A 121 18.88 0.10 18.57
CA GLU A 121 18.64 1.54 18.80
C GLU A 121 19.75 2.45 18.26
N ARG A 122 21.02 2.05 18.40
CA ARG A 122 22.16 2.82 17.89
C ARG A 122 22.13 2.93 16.36
N GLU A 123 21.90 1.82 15.67
CA GLU A 123 21.83 1.79 14.20
C GLU A 123 20.64 2.61 13.70
N MET A 124 19.51 2.52 14.39
CA MET A 124 18.32 3.33 14.08
C MET A 124 18.58 4.82 14.28
N ARG A 125 19.25 5.22 15.37
CA ARG A 125 19.64 6.62 15.59
C ARG A 125 20.54 7.13 14.48
N ASP A 126 21.59 6.36 14.14
CA ASP A 126 22.54 6.75 13.11
C ASP A 126 21.84 6.91 11.75
N ALA A 127 20.91 6.02 11.41
CA ALA A 127 20.12 6.11 10.19
C ALA A 127 19.18 7.34 10.16
N VAL A 128 18.43 7.59 11.24
CA VAL A 128 17.54 8.77 11.33
C VAL A 128 18.35 10.08 11.31
N LEU A 129 19.51 10.12 11.98
CA LEU A 129 20.41 11.28 11.93
C LEU A 129 20.96 11.54 10.52
N ALA A 130 21.29 10.48 9.78
CA ALA A 130 21.71 10.59 8.38
C ALA A 130 20.60 11.22 7.53
N GLU A 131 19.35 10.79 7.72
CA GLU A 131 18.21 11.37 6.99
C GLU A 131 17.94 12.82 7.37
N ILE A 132 18.05 13.22 8.65
CA ILE A 132 17.96 14.63 9.05
C ILE A 132 19.06 15.46 8.37
N GLY A 133 20.30 14.95 8.34
CA GLY A 133 21.41 15.61 7.65
C GLY A 133 21.16 15.79 6.15
N ALA A 134 20.50 14.83 5.51
CA ALA A 134 20.21 14.86 4.07
C ALA A 134 19.18 15.93 3.67
N VAL A 135 18.34 16.41 4.61
CA VAL A 135 17.32 17.46 4.38
C VAL A 135 17.59 18.73 5.19
N GLU A 136 18.72 18.84 5.87
CA GLU A 136 19.02 19.95 6.79
C GLU A 136 18.91 21.32 6.13
N ALA A 137 19.45 21.48 4.92
CA ALA A 137 19.44 22.75 4.21
C ALA A 137 18.02 23.23 3.91
N ASP A 138 17.12 22.29 3.59
CA ASP A 138 15.72 22.59 3.29
C ASP A 138 14.93 22.86 4.58
N LEU A 139 15.17 22.06 5.63
CA LEU A 139 14.64 22.30 6.96
C LEU A 139 15.05 23.67 7.52
N ALA A 140 16.32 24.04 7.42
CA ALA A 140 16.84 25.32 7.91
C ALA A 140 16.26 26.52 7.14
N ARG A 141 15.96 26.34 5.85
CA ARG A 141 15.27 27.35 5.03
C ARG A 141 13.80 27.51 5.43
N ALA A 142 13.13 26.41 5.77
CA ALA A 142 11.74 26.41 6.20
C ALA A 142 11.59 26.96 7.64
N VAL A 143 12.39 26.44 8.57
CA VAL A 143 12.41 26.84 9.98
C VAL A 143 13.84 26.81 10.53
N PRO A 144 14.44 27.97 10.84
CA PRO A 144 15.76 28.02 11.45
C PRO A 144 15.85 27.24 12.77
N GLY A 145 16.92 26.46 12.96
CA GLY A 145 17.18 25.71 14.19
C GLY A 145 16.41 24.40 14.35
N VAL A 146 15.43 24.08 13.49
CA VAL A 146 14.64 22.85 13.62
C VAL A 146 15.49 21.59 13.41
N ALA A 147 16.45 21.62 12.49
CA ALA A 147 17.33 20.47 12.22
C ALA A 147 18.20 20.12 13.45
N GLU A 148 18.70 21.13 14.16
CA GLU A 148 19.44 20.93 15.41
C GLU A 148 18.54 20.33 16.49
N ALA A 149 17.34 20.87 16.69
CA ALA A 149 16.39 20.37 17.66
C ALA A 149 15.98 18.90 17.36
N LEU A 150 15.79 18.54 16.09
CA LEU A 150 15.50 17.17 15.67
C LEU A 150 16.66 16.21 15.97
N ARG A 151 17.91 16.60 15.70
CA ARG A 151 19.09 15.78 16.06
C ARG A 151 19.19 15.56 17.56
N SER A 152 18.99 16.62 18.34
CA SER A 152 18.97 16.53 19.80
C SER A 152 17.86 15.58 20.25
N ALA A 153 16.66 15.65 19.66
CA ALA A 153 15.56 14.75 19.98
C ALA A 153 15.89 13.28 19.64
N VAL A 154 16.51 12.99 18.50
CA VAL A 154 16.96 11.61 18.18
C VAL A 154 17.98 11.11 19.20
N ALA A 155 18.94 11.96 19.57
CA ALA A 155 19.99 11.58 20.53
C ALA A 155 19.45 11.37 21.96
N GLY A 156 18.53 12.23 22.40
CA GLY A 156 18.03 12.27 23.77
C GLY A 156 16.73 11.49 24.01
N ALA A 157 15.77 11.58 23.10
CA ALA A 157 14.45 10.97 23.23
C ALA A 157 14.28 9.66 22.43
N GLY A 158 15.16 9.38 21.47
CA GLY A 158 15.21 8.11 20.73
C GLY A 158 14.88 8.23 19.25
N ALA A 159 15.25 7.19 18.48
CA ALA A 159 15.14 7.20 17.02
C ALA A 159 13.68 7.22 16.52
N ASP A 160 12.79 6.45 17.16
CA ASP A 160 11.35 6.37 16.80
C ASP A 160 10.68 7.76 16.86
N LEU A 161 10.69 8.40 18.03
CA LEU A 161 10.09 9.72 18.18
C LEU A 161 10.77 10.76 17.28
N GLY A 162 12.10 10.74 17.19
CA GLY A 162 12.84 11.66 16.33
C GLY A 162 12.46 11.52 14.85
N PHE A 163 12.24 10.29 14.36
CA PHE A 163 11.83 10.04 12.99
C PHE A 163 10.39 10.49 12.73
N ARG A 164 9.44 10.20 13.63
CA ARG A 164 8.05 10.71 13.53
C ARG A 164 8.00 12.24 13.53
N LEU A 165 8.81 12.91 14.35
CA LEU A 165 8.92 14.37 14.36
C LEU A 165 9.56 14.93 13.08
N LEU A 166 10.55 14.24 12.50
CA LEU A 166 11.11 14.58 11.19
C LEU A 166 10.02 14.52 10.11
N LEU A 167 9.33 13.38 9.96
CA LEU A 167 8.27 13.20 8.96
C LEU A 167 7.19 14.27 9.11
N ARG A 168 6.73 14.51 10.35
CA ARG A 168 5.75 15.54 10.64
C ARG A 168 6.21 16.92 10.20
N THR A 169 7.46 17.26 10.49
CA THR A 169 8.06 18.54 10.11
C THR A 169 8.11 18.69 8.59
N LEU A 170 8.54 17.65 7.86
CA LEU A 170 8.59 17.66 6.40
C LEU A 170 7.20 17.90 5.79
N LYS A 171 6.19 17.17 6.27
CA LYS A 171 4.78 17.31 5.87
C LYS A 171 4.23 18.70 6.16
N VAL A 172 4.51 19.22 7.35
CA VAL A 172 4.01 20.53 7.78
C VAL A 172 4.62 21.67 6.99
N CYS A 173 5.93 21.61 6.77
CA CYS A 173 6.71 22.62 6.08
C CYS A 173 6.72 22.47 4.56
N SER A 174 6.01 21.49 4.00
CA SER A 174 6.01 21.21 2.55
C SER A 174 7.43 21.05 2.00
N VAL A 175 8.30 20.38 2.75
CA VAL A 175 9.67 20.11 2.29
C VAL A 175 9.61 18.96 1.27
N ARG A 176 9.96 19.27 0.02
CA ARG A 176 9.99 18.29 -1.06
C ARG A 176 11.12 17.28 -0.87
N VAL A 177 10.79 16.00 -1.02
CA VAL A 177 11.77 14.92 -0.98
C VAL A 177 11.78 14.16 -2.31
N GLY A 178 12.97 13.79 -2.78
CA GLY A 178 13.09 12.92 -3.95
C GLY A 178 12.64 11.50 -3.64
N LYS A 179 12.18 10.77 -4.67
CA LYS A 179 11.75 9.36 -4.58
C LYS A 179 12.72 8.44 -3.82
N ALA A 180 14.01 8.49 -4.14
CA ALA A 180 15.00 7.65 -3.48
C ALA A 180 15.13 7.92 -1.96
N ARG A 181 14.67 9.08 -1.48
CA ARG A 181 14.62 9.40 -0.05
C ARG A 181 13.32 8.92 0.58
N HIS A 182 12.19 9.09 -0.12
CA HIS A 182 10.92 8.48 0.28
C HIS A 182 11.06 6.96 0.47
N ASP A 183 11.76 6.27 -0.45
CA ASP A 183 12.03 4.83 -0.31
C ASP A 183 12.80 4.49 0.95
N ARG A 184 13.83 5.26 1.29
CA ARG A 184 14.55 5.09 2.57
C ARG A 184 13.67 5.34 3.78
N TYR A 185 12.68 6.25 3.69
CA TYR A 185 11.73 6.46 4.77
C TYR A 185 10.81 5.25 4.94
N VAL A 186 10.36 4.63 3.85
CA VAL A 186 9.58 3.39 3.87
C VAL A 186 10.42 2.26 4.51
N GLU A 187 11.65 2.05 4.07
CA GLU A 187 12.56 1.03 4.63
C GLU A 187 12.81 1.23 6.13
N LEU A 188 13.01 2.48 6.57
CA LEU A 188 13.14 2.80 7.98
C LEU A 188 11.82 2.55 8.75
N SER A 189 10.69 2.85 8.13
CA SER A 189 9.37 2.66 8.73
C SER A 189 9.05 1.19 8.99
N ASP A 190 9.52 0.28 8.14
CA ASP A 190 9.38 -1.17 8.34
C ASP A 190 10.11 -1.62 9.61
N SER A 191 11.29 -1.04 9.88
CA SER A 191 12.05 -1.33 11.11
C SER A 191 11.28 -0.89 12.36
N PHE A 192 10.61 0.26 12.30
CA PHE A 192 9.75 0.74 13.38
C PHE A 192 8.33 0.13 13.36
N GLU A 193 7.99 -0.67 12.36
CA GLU A 193 6.67 -1.27 12.15
C GLU A 193 5.53 -0.24 12.04
N TYR A 194 5.76 0.89 11.36
CA TYR A 194 4.73 1.90 11.10
C TYR A 194 3.74 1.47 10.01
N CYS A 195 2.54 2.05 10.04
CA CYS A 195 1.67 2.05 8.86
C CYS A 195 2.25 2.97 7.79
N TYR A 196 2.14 2.59 6.51
CA TYR A 196 2.62 3.39 5.36
C TYR A 196 2.09 4.83 5.35
N ALA A 197 0.85 5.05 5.81
CA ALA A 197 0.25 6.39 5.91
C ALA A 197 1.03 7.35 6.82
N VAL A 198 1.77 6.84 7.82
CA VAL A 198 2.66 7.66 8.67
C VAL A 198 3.78 8.30 7.83
N ILE A 199 4.18 7.65 6.73
CA ILE A 199 5.21 8.16 5.83
C ILE A 199 4.59 9.02 4.73
N ASP A 200 3.61 8.46 4.02
CA ASP A 200 3.16 8.98 2.73
C ASP A 200 2.16 10.14 2.84
N ASP A 201 1.19 10.04 3.74
CA ASP A 201 0.08 10.99 3.79
C ASP A 201 0.57 12.41 4.11
N GLY A 202 0.40 13.31 3.13
CA GLY A 202 0.77 14.72 3.24
C GLY A 202 2.26 15.01 3.07
N LEU A 203 3.08 14.03 2.69
CA LEU A 203 4.49 14.24 2.35
C LEU A 203 4.60 14.70 0.89
N GLU A 204 5.35 15.79 0.65
CA GLU A 204 5.60 16.25 -0.72
C GLU A 204 6.77 15.47 -1.33
N VAL A 205 6.48 14.60 -2.29
CA VAL A 205 7.48 13.77 -2.97
C VAL A 205 7.60 14.18 -4.44
N ASP A 206 8.84 14.38 -4.89
CA ASP A 206 9.16 14.53 -6.31
C ASP A 206 9.15 13.14 -6.97
N TRP A 207 7.94 12.70 -7.34
CA TRP A 207 7.74 11.42 -8.01
C TRP A 207 8.33 11.42 -9.42
N PRO A 208 8.96 10.32 -9.86
CA PRO A 208 9.33 10.17 -11.26
C PRO A 208 8.07 10.12 -12.14
N PRO A 209 8.17 10.41 -13.44
CA PRO A 209 7.06 10.21 -14.38
C PRO A 209 6.49 8.79 -14.29
N LEU A 210 5.19 8.65 -14.53
CA LEU A 210 4.54 7.35 -14.60
C LEU A 210 5.24 6.48 -15.65
N ASP A 211 5.66 5.30 -15.22
CA ASP A 211 6.28 4.28 -16.06
C ASP A 211 5.36 3.07 -16.16
N THR A 212 4.55 3.06 -17.22
CA THR A 212 3.66 1.94 -17.53
C THR A 212 4.38 0.80 -18.22
N ASP A 213 5.72 0.74 -18.25
CA ASP A 213 6.47 -0.48 -18.58
C ASP A 213 6.95 -1.20 -17.32
N ARG A 214 6.91 -0.55 -16.15
CA ARG A 214 7.26 -1.19 -14.89
C ARG A 214 6.13 -2.12 -14.43
N ARG A 215 6.44 -3.38 -14.08
CA ARG A 215 5.49 -4.39 -13.58
C ARG A 215 5.95 -5.05 -12.28
N ASP A 216 7.00 -4.51 -11.68
CA ASP A 216 7.66 -5.06 -10.48
C ASP A 216 6.93 -4.72 -9.18
N GLY A 217 5.66 -4.28 -9.26
CA GLY A 217 4.81 -4.06 -8.09
C GLY A 217 4.73 -5.34 -7.26
N THR A 218 4.71 -5.16 -5.94
CA THR A 218 4.72 -6.22 -4.94
C THR A 218 3.59 -7.23 -5.19
N TRP A 219 2.40 -6.71 -5.51
CA TRP A 219 1.17 -7.47 -5.65
C TRP A 219 0.62 -7.47 -7.08
N ASN A 220 -0.53 -8.12 -7.24
CA ASN A 220 -1.32 -8.08 -8.46
C ASN A 220 -1.74 -6.64 -8.83
N PHE A 221 -1.94 -6.38 -10.12
CA PHE A 221 -2.29 -5.05 -10.63
C PHE A 221 -3.17 -5.16 -11.89
N GLY A 222 -3.68 -4.02 -12.35
CA GLY A 222 -4.43 -3.95 -13.59
C GLY A 222 -5.75 -4.72 -13.53
N LEU A 223 -6.16 -5.30 -14.66
CA LEU A 223 -7.46 -5.97 -14.76
C LEU A 223 -7.55 -7.26 -13.96
N SER A 224 -6.44 -7.99 -13.79
CA SER A 224 -6.39 -9.20 -12.96
C SER A 224 -6.66 -8.90 -11.49
N GLU A 225 -6.10 -7.80 -10.96
CA GLU A 225 -6.39 -7.34 -9.60
C GLU A 225 -7.82 -6.81 -9.47
N LEU A 226 -8.32 -6.06 -10.46
CA LEU A 226 -9.74 -5.66 -10.43
C LEU A 226 -10.67 -6.87 -10.39
N ALA A 227 -10.39 -7.90 -11.19
CA ALA A 227 -11.16 -9.14 -11.21
C ALA A 227 -11.08 -9.90 -9.88
N SER A 228 -9.91 -9.90 -9.20
CA SER A 228 -9.74 -10.50 -7.87
C SER A 228 -10.70 -9.86 -6.85
N ARG A 229 -10.83 -8.52 -6.89
CA ARG A 229 -11.72 -7.78 -5.99
C ARG A 229 -13.18 -8.14 -6.18
N PHE A 230 -13.63 -8.51 -7.38
CA PHE A 230 -15.01 -8.93 -7.63
C PHE A 230 -15.29 -10.40 -7.30
N ALA A 231 -14.28 -11.21 -7.02
CA ALA A 231 -14.44 -12.63 -6.72
C ALA A 231 -15.10 -12.92 -5.37
N VAL A 232 -14.98 -12.00 -4.42
CA VAL A 232 -15.52 -12.17 -3.07
C VAL A 232 -17.01 -11.85 -3.08
N GLU A 233 -17.86 -12.76 -2.59
CA GLU A 233 -19.33 -12.65 -2.67
C GLU A 233 -19.95 -11.47 -1.87
N TRP A 234 -19.15 -10.61 -1.24
CA TRP A 234 -19.61 -9.59 -0.29
C TRP A 234 -18.96 -8.24 -0.57
N HIS A 235 -19.74 -7.28 -1.09
CA HIS A 235 -19.34 -5.88 -1.19
C HIS A 235 -20.40 -4.99 -0.54
N ASP A 236 -20.01 -4.31 0.53
CA ASP A 236 -20.75 -3.13 1.03
C ASP A 236 -20.54 -1.89 0.13
N ARG A 237 -19.82 -2.07 -0.98
CA ARG A 237 -19.43 -1.03 -1.94
C ARG A 237 -20.08 -1.25 -3.28
N THR A 238 -20.43 -0.17 -3.95
CA THR A 238 -20.88 -0.19 -5.34
C THR A 238 -19.73 -0.64 -6.27
N ARG A 239 -20.09 -1.19 -7.43
CA ARG A 239 -19.11 -1.62 -8.45
C ARG A 239 -18.11 -0.52 -8.85
N LEU A 240 -18.56 0.75 -8.92
CA LEU A 240 -17.68 1.86 -9.27
C LEU A 240 -16.79 2.28 -8.10
N GLU A 241 -17.22 2.09 -6.86
CA GLU A 241 -16.33 2.27 -5.70
C GLU A 241 -15.24 1.20 -5.64
N VAL A 242 -15.54 -0.04 -6.06
CA VAL A 242 -14.51 -1.08 -6.23
C VAL A 242 -13.48 -0.65 -7.28
N VAL A 243 -13.93 -0.20 -8.46
CA VAL A 243 -13.04 0.29 -9.52
C VAL A 243 -12.20 1.48 -9.05
N ARG A 244 -12.80 2.48 -8.39
CA ARG A 244 -12.07 3.63 -7.83
C ARG A 244 -11.05 3.20 -6.79
N GLY A 245 -11.41 2.23 -5.94
CA GLY A 245 -10.50 1.62 -4.98
C GLY A 245 -9.30 0.99 -5.66
N THR A 246 -9.51 0.15 -6.67
CA THR A 246 -8.42 -0.48 -7.43
C THR A 246 -7.57 0.54 -8.17
N ALA A 247 -8.16 1.54 -8.85
CA ALA A 247 -7.44 2.58 -9.57
C ALA A 247 -6.62 3.50 -8.63
N GLY A 248 -7.00 3.60 -7.35
CA GLY A 248 -6.28 4.33 -6.32
C GLY A 248 -5.33 3.48 -5.47
N SER A 249 -5.21 2.17 -5.74
CA SER A 249 -4.37 1.25 -4.97
C SER A 249 -2.96 1.16 -5.53
N ASP A 250 -2.28 2.30 -5.65
CA ASP A 250 -0.87 2.31 -6.00
C ASP A 250 -0.07 1.52 -4.94
N ASP A 251 0.88 0.69 -5.37
CA ASP A 251 1.70 -0.05 -4.43
C ASP A 251 2.68 0.87 -3.69
N VAL A 252 3.20 0.41 -2.56
CA VAL A 252 4.11 1.17 -1.70
C VAL A 252 5.30 1.68 -2.53
N GLY A 253 5.48 3.01 -2.53
CA GLY A 253 6.56 3.64 -3.29
C GLY A 253 6.39 3.61 -4.81
N GLN A 254 5.19 3.42 -5.35
CA GLN A 254 4.91 3.71 -6.76
C GLN A 254 4.53 5.17 -6.98
N THR A 255 4.79 5.68 -8.19
CA THR A 255 4.30 7.01 -8.57
C THR A 255 2.77 7.03 -8.52
N PRO A 256 2.14 8.05 -7.88
CA PRO A 256 0.69 8.16 -7.82
C PRO A 256 0.03 8.06 -9.21
N GLY A 257 -0.95 7.18 -9.34
CA GLY A 257 -1.65 6.88 -10.59
C GLY A 257 -1.10 5.70 -11.37
N THR A 258 -0.08 4.99 -10.87
CA THR A 258 0.45 3.76 -11.50
C THR A 258 -0.63 2.69 -11.64
N ALA A 259 -1.41 2.42 -10.59
CA ALA A 259 -2.49 1.44 -10.63
C ALA A 259 -3.57 1.82 -11.64
N ALA A 260 -3.98 3.09 -11.69
CA ALA A 260 -4.92 3.60 -12.69
C ALA A 260 -4.37 3.48 -14.12
N ALA A 261 -3.10 3.79 -14.34
CA ALA A 261 -2.48 3.72 -15.66
C ALA A 261 -2.39 2.27 -16.18
N LEU A 262 -1.96 1.32 -15.34
CA LEU A 262 -1.88 -0.10 -15.69
C LEU A 262 -3.27 -0.70 -15.96
N LEU A 263 -4.26 -0.34 -15.14
CA LEU A 263 -5.64 -0.77 -15.37
C LEU A 263 -6.23 -0.18 -16.65
N LEU A 264 -5.96 1.11 -16.93
CA LEU A 264 -6.38 1.78 -18.16
C LEU A 264 -5.76 1.11 -19.40
N GLU A 265 -4.49 0.73 -19.33
CA GLU A 265 -3.79 0.02 -20.41
C GLU A 265 -4.46 -1.32 -20.73
N ASP A 266 -4.70 -2.15 -19.71
CA ASP A 266 -5.34 -3.46 -19.86
C ASP A 266 -6.74 -3.34 -20.50
N VAL A 267 -7.58 -2.45 -19.97
CA VAL A 267 -8.98 -2.33 -20.43
C VAL A 267 -9.04 -1.68 -21.82
N THR A 268 -8.17 -0.73 -22.13
CA THR A 268 -8.11 -0.10 -23.45
C THR A 268 -7.67 -1.11 -24.51
N ARG A 269 -6.70 -1.98 -24.20
CA ARG A 269 -6.26 -3.05 -25.10
C ARG A 269 -7.36 -4.06 -25.38
N LEU A 270 -8.04 -4.55 -24.34
CA LEU A 270 -9.17 -5.48 -24.53
C LEU A 270 -10.32 -4.82 -25.27
N HIS A 271 -10.65 -3.57 -24.94
CA HIS A 271 -11.70 -2.82 -25.61
C HIS A 271 -11.37 -2.57 -27.10
N ALA A 272 -10.12 -2.29 -27.45
CA ALA A 272 -9.71 -2.10 -28.85
C ALA A 272 -9.47 -3.42 -29.61
N SER A 273 -9.48 -4.57 -28.92
CA SER A 273 -9.13 -5.87 -29.50
C SER A 273 -10.18 -6.40 -30.48
N PRO A 274 -9.76 -7.30 -31.41
CA PRO A 274 -10.68 -7.97 -32.33
C PRO A 274 -11.49 -9.11 -31.66
N LEU A 275 -11.40 -9.29 -30.34
CA LEU A 275 -12.15 -10.32 -29.62
C LEU A 275 -13.65 -10.05 -29.70
N SER A 276 -14.46 -11.11 -29.75
CA SER A 276 -15.91 -10.97 -29.68
C SER A 276 -16.37 -10.58 -28.27
N ASP A 277 -17.55 -9.99 -28.16
CA ASP A 277 -18.16 -9.64 -26.87
C ASP A 277 -18.41 -10.88 -26.02
N ASP A 278 -18.72 -12.01 -26.66
CA ASP A 278 -18.86 -13.31 -25.99
C ASP A 278 -17.53 -13.75 -25.36
N THR A 279 -16.41 -13.68 -26.10
CA THR A 279 -15.08 -14.00 -25.56
C THR A 279 -14.71 -13.08 -24.40
N LEU A 280 -14.92 -11.77 -24.54
CA LEU A 280 -14.63 -10.80 -23.48
C LEU A 280 -15.51 -11.04 -22.25
N THR A 281 -16.77 -11.41 -22.44
CA THR A 281 -17.69 -11.76 -21.35
C THR A 281 -17.24 -13.03 -20.64
N THR A 282 -16.90 -14.08 -21.38
CA THR A 282 -16.35 -15.33 -20.82
C THR A 282 -15.08 -15.08 -20.03
N LEU A 283 -14.16 -14.28 -20.57
CA LEU A 283 -12.90 -13.92 -19.91
C LEU A 283 -13.15 -13.19 -18.58
N TRP A 284 -13.98 -12.14 -18.60
CA TRP A 284 -14.31 -11.37 -17.41
C TRP A 284 -14.94 -12.25 -16.34
N LEU A 285 -15.96 -13.04 -16.70
CA LEU A 285 -16.65 -13.92 -15.76
C LEU A 285 -15.73 -15.00 -15.19
N ALA A 286 -14.84 -15.58 -16.00
CA ALA A 286 -13.90 -16.58 -15.51
C ALA A 286 -12.88 -15.98 -14.52
N ALA A 287 -12.33 -14.80 -14.83
CA ALA A 287 -11.35 -14.13 -13.99
C ALA A 287 -11.97 -13.53 -12.71
N SER A 288 -13.19 -13.00 -12.79
CA SER A 288 -13.88 -12.40 -11.65
C SER A 288 -14.60 -13.44 -10.78
N ASP A 289 -14.36 -14.73 -10.99
CA ASP A 289 -15.11 -15.84 -10.38
C ASP A 289 -16.63 -15.59 -10.44
N CYS A 290 -17.14 -15.17 -11.60
CA CYS A 290 -18.54 -14.82 -11.86
C CYS A 290 -19.18 -13.75 -10.93
N GLY A 291 -18.41 -13.07 -10.09
CA GLY A 291 -18.93 -12.16 -9.06
C GLY A 291 -19.58 -10.87 -9.57
N LEU A 292 -19.22 -10.40 -10.77
CA LEU A 292 -19.93 -9.32 -11.45
C LEU A 292 -20.33 -9.73 -12.86
N ARG A 293 -21.63 -9.68 -13.16
CA ARG A 293 -22.16 -9.92 -14.51
C ARG A 293 -22.62 -8.61 -15.16
N PRO A 294 -21.93 -8.11 -16.21
CA PRO A 294 -22.26 -6.82 -16.82
C PRO A 294 -23.69 -6.72 -17.34
N ASP A 295 -24.20 -7.81 -17.94
CA ASP A 295 -25.54 -7.92 -18.52
C ASP A 295 -26.67 -7.65 -17.52
N ARG A 296 -26.47 -8.03 -16.24
CA ARG A 296 -27.45 -7.79 -15.16
C ARG A 296 -27.65 -6.32 -14.82
N PHE A 297 -26.76 -5.45 -15.29
CA PHE A 297 -26.83 -4.00 -15.06
C PHE A 297 -27.17 -3.21 -16.33
N GLY A 298 -27.66 -3.89 -17.38
CA GLY A 298 -28.18 -3.25 -18.59
C GLY A 298 -27.11 -2.76 -19.57
N GLY A 299 -25.86 -3.22 -19.42
CA GLY A 299 -24.76 -2.95 -20.35
C GLY A 299 -24.06 -4.23 -20.81
N ASP A 300 -23.36 -4.15 -21.93
CA ASP A 300 -22.47 -5.22 -22.39
C ASP A 300 -21.06 -5.10 -21.76
N VAL A 301 -20.21 -6.10 -22.01
CA VAL A 301 -18.84 -6.13 -21.48
C VAL A 301 -17.97 -4.97 -21.98
N ARG A 302 -18.20 -4.45 -23.19
CA ARG A 302 -17.42 -3.33 -23.73
C ARG A 302 -17.80 -2.02 -23.03
N GLN A 303 -19.09 -1.82 -22.79
CA GLN A 303 -19.58 -0.71 -21.96
C GLN A 303 -19.01 -0.78 -20.53
N TRP A 304 -18.84 -1.98 -19.98
CA TRP A 304 -18.18 -2.17 -18.69
C TRP A 304 -16.70 -1.78 -18.73
N LEU A 305 -15.94 -2.24 -19.72
CA LEU A 305 -14.53 -1.84 -19.91
C LEU A 305 -14.37 -0.33 -20.08
N GLU A 306 -15.28 0.33 -20.81
CA GLU A 306 -15.24 1.78 -20.99
C GLU A 306 -15.52 2.52 -19.68
N GLN A 307 -16.43 2.04 -18.84
CA GLN A 307 -16.67 2.63 -17.52
C GLN A 307 -15.45 2.50 -16.60
N ILE A 308 -14.71 1.39 -16.67
CA ILE A 308 -13.44 1.23 -15.95
C ILE A 308 -12.41 2.25 -16.48
N ALA A 309 -12.31 2.38 -17.80
CA ALA A 309 -11.40 3.31 -18.45
C ALA A 309 -11.67 4.76 -18.02
N GLU A 310 -12.94 5.19 -17.98
CA GLU A 310 -13.33 6.53 -17.54
C GLU A 310 -12.92 6.82 -16.09
N VAL A 311 -13.13 5.88 -15.16
CA VAL A 311 -12.68 6.02 -13.76
C VAL A 311 -11.16 6.18 -13.68
N CYS A 312 -10.42 5.42 -14.49
CA CYS A 312 -8.95 5.51 -14.52
C CYS A 312 -8.48 6.85 -15.11
N ARG A 313 -9.13 7.34 -16.18
CA ARG A 313 -8.87 8.68 -16.76
C ARG A 313 -9.18 9.79 -15.76
N GLU A 314 -10.27 9.68 -15.00
CA GLU A 314 -10.60 10.60 -13.91
C GLU A 314 -9.48 10.64 -12.87
N ARG A 315 -9.07 9.48 -12.37
CA ARG A 315 -7.99 9.37 -11.39
C ARG A 315 -6.69 9.97 -11.91
N LEU A 316 -6.27 9.64 -13.14
CA LEU A 316 -5.04 10.16 -13.73
C LEU A 316 -5.08 11.68 -13.91
N ARG A 317 -6.23 12.27 -14.25
CA ARG A 317 -6.39 13.74 -14.29
C ARG A 317 -6.15 14.39 -12.92
N GLU A 318 -6.52 13.71 -11.84
CA GLU A 318 -6.34 14.20 -10.47
C GLU A 318 -4.89 14.10 -9.99
N VAL A 319 -4.25 12.94 -10.18
CA VAL A 319 -2.94 12.65 -9.55
C VAL A 319 -1.74 12.77 -10.48
N ALA A 320 -1.96 12.70 -11.79
CA ALA A 320 -0.92 12.78 -12.80
C ALA A 320 -1.38 13.62 -14.01
N PRO A 321 -1.73 14.90 -13.83
CA PRO A 321 -2.35 15.73 -14.87
C PRO A 321 -1.48 15.94 -16.12
N GLY A 322 -0.16 15.72 -16.02
CA GLY A 322 0.78 15.78 -17.14
C GLY A 322 0.99 14.45 -17.87
N HIS A 323 0.37 13.36 -17.42
CA HIS A 323 0.48 12.06 -18.07
C HIS A 323 -0.42 11.99 -19.30
N ASP A 324 0.17 11.66 -20.44
CA ASP A 324 -0.56 11.35 -21.66
C ASP A 324 -0.68 9.82 -21.78
N PRO A 325 -1.90 9.25 -21.66
CA PRO A 325 -2.10 7.81 -21.76
C PRO A 325 -1.97 7.36 -23.22
N ALA A 326 -0.73 7.23 -23.68
CA ALA A 326 -0.43 6.56 -24.93
C ALA A 326 -0.47 5.04 -24.71
N PRO A 327 -1.12 4.26 -25.60
CA PRO A 327 -1.13 2.81 -25.45
C PRO A 327 0.28 2.26 -25.59
N ALA A 328 0.81 1.71 -24.49
CA ALA A 328 2.08 1.00 -24.52
C ALA A 328 2.01 -0.17 -25.49
N ARG A 329 3.14 -0.51 -26.13
CA ARG A 329 3.19 -1.59 -27.11
C ARG A 329 2.98 -2.93 -26.42
N ALA A 330 2.09 -3.76 -26.96
CA ALA A 330 1.87 -5.12 -26.46
C ALA A 330 3.19 -5.90 -26.41
N ARG A 331 3.38 -6.65 -25.33
CA ARG A 331 4.60 -7.44 -25.11
C ARG A 331 4.44 -8.75 -25.82
N THR A 332 5.16 -9.01 -26.90
CA THR A 332 4.96 -10.27 -27.66
C THR A 332 5.84 -11.42 -27.18
N ALA A 333 6.83 -11.16 -26.31
CA ALA A 333 7.69 -12.20 -25.75
C ALA A 333 6.93 -13.04 -24.72
N GLY A 334 7.19 -14.36 -24.67
CA GLY A 334 6.54 -15.26 -23.71
C GLY A 334 5.23 -15.88 -24.19
N ALA A 335 4.72 -15.50 -25.37
CA ALA A 335 3.44 -16.00 -25.87
C ALA A 335 3.43 -17.52 -26.07
N ASP A 336 4.47 -18.09 -26.67
CA ASP A 336 4.56 -19.54 -26.92
C ASP A 336 4.59 -20.35 -25.63
N GLU A 337 5.28 -19.84 -24.60
CA GLU A 337 5.39 -20.50 -23.31
C GLU A 337 4.09 -20.43 -22.52
N VAL A 338 3.40 -19.28 -22.51
CA VAL A 338 2.08 -19.14 -21.89
C VAL A 338 1.06 -20.03 -22.61
N LEU A 339 1.07 -20.07 -23.95
CA LEU A 339 0.22 -20.97 -24.73
C LEU A 339 0.56 -22.44 -24.47
N GLY A 340 1.82 -22.77 -24.24
CA GLY A 340 2.26 -24.11 -23.84
C GLY A 340 1.60 -24.55 -22.54
N GLU A 341 1.71 -23.73 -21.49
CA GLU A 341 1.10 -24.04 -20.19
C GLU A 341 -0.44 -24.12 -20.26
N LEU A 342 -1.08 -23.24 -21.03
CA LEU A 342 -2.53 -23.28 -21.25
C LEU A 342 -2.98 -24.58 -21.92
N ARG A 343 -2.28 -25.01 -22.98
CA ARG A 343 -2.59 -26.25 -23.70
C ARG A 343 -2.35 -27.48 -22.83
N ASP A 344 -1.27 -27.46 -22.06
CA ASP A 344 -0.91 -28.55 -21.16
C ASP A 344 -1.93 -28.73 -20.03
N LEU A 345 -2.61 -27.65 -19.60
CA LEU A 345 -3.67 -27.70 -18.58
C LEU A 345 -5.09 -27.76 -19.16
N ALA A 346 -5.26 -27.63 -20.48
CA ALA A 346 -6.57 -27.59 -21.11
C ALA A 346 -7.46 -28.80 -20.75
N PRO A 347 -6.96 -30.05 -20.69
CA PRO A 347 -7.78 -31.20 -20.27
C PRO A 347 -8.31 -31.08 -18.85
N GLU A 348 -7.48 -30.66 -17.90
CA GLU A 348 -7.86 -30.49 -16.50
C GLU A 348 -8.82 -29.30 -16.33
N LEU A 349 -8.57 -28.19 -17.03
CA LEU A 349 -9.46 -27.02 -17.04
C LEU A 349 -10.84 -27.42 -17.59
N ALA A 350 -10.89 -28.20 -18.68
CA ALA A 350 -12.13 -28.67 -19.28
C ALA A 350 -12.98 -29.55 -18.36
N SER A 351 -12.37 -30.18 -17.35
CA SER A 351 -13.09 -30.99 -16.36
C SER A 351 -13.79 -30.15 -15.28
N ARG A 352 -13.63 -28.82 -15.29
CA ARG A 352 -14.09 -27.92 -14.23
C ARG A 352 -14.97 -26.80 -14.76
N THR A 353 -15.63 -26.11 -13.84
CA THR A 353 -16.52 -24.98 -14.14
C THR A 353 -16.37 -23.95 -13.04
N VAL A 354 -16.14 -22.69 -13.42
CA VAL A 354 -16.11 -21.55 -12.49
C VAL A 354 -17.52 -21.33 -11.95
N GLN A 355 -17.68 -21.25 -10.63
CA GLN A 355 -18.99 -21.18 -9.94
C GLN A 355 -20.03 -22.20 -10.45
N PRO A 356 -19.84 -23.51 -10.20
CA PRO A 356 -20.68 -24.57 -10.77
C PRO A 356 -22.13 -24.58 -10.27
N HIS A 357 -22.43 -23.89 -9.17
CA HIS A 357 -23.76 -23.87 -8.55
C HIS A 357 -24.74 -22.87 -9.19
N TRP A 358 -24.28 -22.07 -10.15
CA TRP A 358 -25.07 -21.09 -10.88
C TRP A 358 -24.88 -21.28 -12.39
N GLN A 359 -25.02 -20.21 -13.18
CA GLN A 359 -24.69 -20.24 -14.61
C GLN A 359 -23.19 -19.99 -14.79
N GLY A 360 -22.38 -20.98 -14.38
CA GLY A 360 -20.92 -20.90 -14.38
C GLY A 360 -20.28 -20.87 -15.77
N VAL A 361 -18.98 -20.59 -15.81
CA VAL A 361 -18.19 -20.63 -17.04
C VAL A 361 -17.46 -21.97 -17.13
N PRO A 362 -17.71 -22.80 -18.16
CA PRO A 362 -16.94 -24.03 -18.37
C PRO A 362 -15.44 -23.71 -18.54
N GLY A 363 -14.57 -24.47 -17.88
CA GLY A 363 -13.14 -24.19 -17.92
C GLY A 363 -12.52 -24.32 -19.32
N ALA A 364 -13.11 -25.15 -20.19
CA ALA A 364 -12.73 -25.23 -21.60
C ALA A 364 -12.98 -23.92 -22.36
N ASP A 365 -14.05 -23.19 -22.00
CA ASP A 365 -14.38 -21.90 -22.63
C ASP A 365 -13.48 -20.80 -22.09
N ALA A 366 -13.18 -20.82 -20.79
CA ALA A 366 -12.19 -19.93 -20.18
C ALA A 366 -10.80 -20.11 -20.81
N ALA A 367 -10.35 -21.37 -20.99
CA ALA A 367 -9.06 -21.68 -21.64
C ALA A 367 -9.00 -21.11 -23.06
N ARG A 368 -10.05 -21.31 -23.86
CA ARG A 368 -10.13 -20.77 -25.24
C ARG A 368 -10.11 -19.25 -25.28
N ALA A 369 -10.80 -18.60 -24.34
CA ALA A 369 -10.78 -17.14 -24.23
C ALA A 369 -9.38 -16.63 -23.88
N LEU A 370 -8.68 -17.29 -22.94
CA LEU A 370 -7.30 -16.97 -22.58
C LEU A 370 -6.33 -17.16 -23.75
N GLU A 371 -6.44 -18.26 -24.50
CA GLU A 371 -5.62 -18.47 -25.72
C GLU A 371 -5.79 -17.33 -26.73
N GLN A 372 -7.02 -16.84 -26.91
CA GLN A 372 -7.30 -15.70 -27.79
C GLN A 372 -6.68 -14.40 -27.25
N VAL A 373 -6.73 -14.14 -25.95
CA VAL A 373 -6.07 -12.97 -25.33
C VAL A 373 -4.56 -13.02 -25.54
N VAL A 374 -3.93 -14.17 -25.27
CA VAL A 374 -2.48 -14.36 -25.41
C VAL A 374 -2.04 -14.18 -26.87
N THR A 375 -2.87 -14.62 -27.82
CA THR A 375 -2.56 -14.57 -29.26
C THR A 375 -2.85 -13.22 -29.90
N LEU A 376 -3.97 -12.58 -29.55
CA LEU A 376 -4.53 -11.44 -30.28
C LEU A 376 -4.42 -10.11 -29.54
N VAL A 377 -4.13 -10.14 -28.23
CA VAL A 377 -4.12 -8.95 -27.38
C VAL A 377 -2.76 -8.76 -26.75
N ASP A 378 -2.44 -9.55 -25.73
CA ASP A 378 -1.20 -9.43 -24.98
C ASP A 378 -0.98 -10.69 -24.10
N PRO A 379 0.17 -11.38 -24.22
CA PRO A 379 0.50 -12.57 -23.43
C PRO A 379 0.79 -12.28 -21.95
N ASP A 380 1.23 -11.08 -21.57
CA ASP A 380 1.40 -10.69 -20.16
C ASP A 380 0.03 -10.60 -19.47
N LEU A 381 -0.92 -9.89 -20.09
CA LEU A 381 -2.29 -9.82 -19.61
C LEU A 381 -2.96 -11.21 -19.61
N GLY A 382 -2.75 -11.98 -20.67
CA GLY A 382 -3.24 -13.35 -20.77
C GLY A 382 -2.71 -14.25 -19.65
N PHE A 383 -1.41 -14.14 -19.30
CA PHE A 383 -0.81 -14.88 -18.19
C PHE A 383 -1.38 -14.47 -16.83
N ARG A 384 -1.50 -13.16 -16.54
CA ARG A 384 -2.09 -12.69 -15.28
C ARG A 384 -3.54 -13.14 -15.11
N LEU A 385 -4.35 -13.07 -16.17
CA LEU A 385 -5.73 -13.57 -16.15
C LEU A 385 -5.78 -15.10 -16.07
N PHE A 386 -4.80 -15.80 -16.64
CA PHE A 386 -4.70 -17.25 -16.51
C PHE A 386 -4.49 -17.68 -15.06
N LEU A 387 -3.53 -17.08 -14.34
CA LEU A 387 -3.33 -17.33 -12.91
C LEU A 387 -4.63 -17.12 -12.12
N ARG A 388 -5.37 -16.06 -12.43
CA ARG A 388 -6.65 -15.77 -11.80
C ARG A 388 -7.71 -16.84 -12.07
N VAL A 389 -7.79 -17.36 -13.30
CA VAL A 389 -8.68 -18.47 -13.66
C VAL A 389 -8.30 -19.76 -12.95
N LEU A 390 -7.01 -20.03 -12.72
CA LEU A 390 -6.58 -21.18 -11.91
C LEU A 390 -7.12 -21.09 -10.48
N ILE A 391 -7.08 -19.90 -9.86
CA ILE A 391 -7.66 -19.65 -8.53
C ILE A 391 -9.18 -19.89 -8.56
N ALA A 392 -9.90 -19.32 -9.52
CA ALA A 392 -11.35 -19.44 -9.62
C ALA A 392 -11.81 -20.91 -9.84
N LEU A 393 -10.98 -21.71 -10.50
CA LEU A 393 -11.20 -23.14 -10.71
C LEU A 393 -10.63 -24.03 -9.59
N TRP A 394 -10.01 -23.44 -8.56
CA TRP A 394 -9.36 -24.14 -7.45
C TRP A 394 -8.36 -25.20 -7.94
N MET A 395 -7.57 -24.84 -8.97
CA MET A 395 -6.71 -25.75 -9.70
C MET A 395 -5.52 -26.24 -8.87
N PRO A 396 -5.40 -27.56 -8.59
CA PRO A 396 -4.22 -28.10 -7.92
C PRO A 396 -3.01 -27.99 -8.84
N LEU A 397 -1.87 -27.63 -8.27
CA LEU A 397 -0.61 -27.44 -8.99
C LEU A 397 0.50 -28.31 -8.38
N THR A 398 1.46 -28.70 -9.21
CA THR A 398 2.71 -29.30 -8.73
C THR A 398 3.74 -28.21 -8.48
N ALA A 399 4.73 -28.49 -7.63
CA ALA A 399 5.83 -27.56 -7.36
C ALA A 399 6.60 -27.17 -8.63
N GLU A 400 6.81 -28.12 -9.55
CA GLU A 400 7.49 -27.86 -10.83
C GLU A 400 6.69 -26.91 -11.72
N ARG A 401 5.37 -27.00 -11.70
CA ARG A 401 4.52 -26.10 -12.49
C ARG A 401 4.50 -24.70 -11.89
N TYR A 402 4.39 -24.61 -10.57
CA TYR A 402 4.50 -23.34 -9.86
C TYR A 402 5.84 -22.64 -10.17
N ALA A 403 6.97 -23.36 -10.13
CA ALA A 403 8.27 -22.81 -10.49
C ALA A 403 8.35 -22.31 -11.95
N ARG A 404 7.65 -22.95 -12.90
CA ARG A 404 7.55 -22.45 -14.28
C ARG A 404 6.73 -21.17 -14.38
N PHE A 405 5.67 -21.04 -13.58
CA PHE A 405 4.92 -19.79 -13.48
C PHE A 405 5.73 -18.67 -12.86
N GLU A 406 6.54 -18.95 -11.83
CA GLU A 406 7.49 -17.97 -11.28
C GLU A 406 8.47 -17.50 -12.35
N ALA A 407 9.08 -18.41 -13.11
CA ALA A 407 9.98 -18.06 -14.21
C ALA A 407 9.30 -17.25 -15.32
N LEU A 408 8.01 -17.49 -15.61
CA LEU A 408 7.24 -16.68 -16.54
C LEU A 408 6.97 -15.28 -15.99
N GLY A 409 6.58 -15.16 -14.72
CA GLY A 409 6.38 -13.88 -14.03
C GLY A 409 7.65 -13.04 -14.03
N GLU A 410 8.79 -13.63 -13.67
CA GLU A 410 10.10 -12.96 -13.72
C GLU A 410 10.44 -12.44 -15.12
N ARG A 411 10.15 -13.22 -16.17
CA ARG A 411 10.37 -12.79 -17.56
C ARG A 411 9.49 -11.62 -17.99
N PHE A 412 8.27 -11.53 -17.47
CA PHE A 412 7.39 -10.37 -17.66
C PHE A 412 7.75 -9.19 -16.75
N GLY A 413 8.70 -9.38 -15.84
CA GLY A 413 9.12 -8.37 -14.86
C GLY A 413 8.11 -8.18 -13.73
N HIS A 414 7.30 -9.21 -13.43
CA HIS A 414 6.34 -9.17 -12.33
C HIS A 414 7.07 -9.18 -10.98
N GLY A 415 6.50 -8.48 -10.00
CA GLY A 415 7.00 -8.55 -8.64
C GLY A 415 6.74 -9.90 -7.97
N ARG A 416 7.36 -10.07 -6.80
CA ARG A 416 7.50 -11.33 -6.09
C ARG A 416 6.17 -12.07 -5.84
N TYR A 417 5.09 -11.37 -5.52
CA TYR A 417 3.90 -12.02 -4.96
C TYR A 417 2.76 -12.23 -5.96
N LEU A 418 2.91 -11.79 -7.21
CA LEU A 418 1.87 -12.01 -8.23
C LEU A 418 1.59 -13.50 -8.44
N VAL A 419 2.63 -14.33 -8.50
CA VAL A 419 2.49 -15.79 -8.64
C VAL A 419 2.17 -16.45 -7.30
N SER A 420 2.59 -15.88 -6.17
CA SER A 420 2.31 -16.46 -4.84
C SER A 420 0.82 -16.54 -4.51
N GLU A 421 -0.07 -15.83 -5.22
CA GLU A 421 -1.53 -15.99 -5.07
C GLU A 421 -2.03 -17.43 -5.32
N ILE A 422 -1.27 -18.24 -6.07
CA ILE A 422 -1.59 -19.64 -6.35
C ILE A 422 -0.79 -20.65 -5.50
N ASP A 423 0.06 -20.20 -4.58
CA ASP A 423 0.86 -21.06 -3.66
C ASP A 423 -0.03 -22.07 -2.93
N GLN A 424 -1.15 -21.60 -2.37
CA GLN A 424 -2.07 -22.43 -1.59
C GLN A 424 -2.65 -23.64 -2.35
N PHE A 425 -2.50 -23.70 -3.66
CA PHE A 425 -2.95 -24.82 -4.50
C PHE A 425 -1.84 -25.83 -4.84
N ILE A 426 -0.61 -25.61 -4.37
CA ILE A 426 0.50 -26.55 -4.53
C ILE A 426 0.18 -27.80 -3.71
N GLN A 427 0.07 -28.94 -4.39
CA GLN A 427 -0.03 -30.23 -3.72
C GLN A 427 1.32 -30.56 -3.11
N SER A 428 1.38 -30.59 -1.78
CA SER A 428 2.50 -31.20 -1.07
C SER A 428 2.37 -32.71 -1.20
N ASP A 429 3.36 -33.37 -1.78
CA ASP A 429 3.49 -34.83 -1.68
C ASP A 429 3.59 -35.19 -0.19
N LEU A 430 2.53 -35.78 0.36
CA LEU A 430 2.52 -36.38 1.70
C LEU A 430 3.01 -37.82 1.65
#